data_AF-A0A7K9IFK8-F1
#
_entry.id   AF-A0A7K9IFK8-F1
#
_cell.length_a   1.000
_cell.length_b   1.000
_cell.length_c   1.000
_cell.angle_alpha   90.00
_cell.angle_beta   90.00
_cell.angle_gamma   90.00
#
_symmetry.space_group_name_H-M   'P 1'
#
loop_
_entity.id
_entity.type
_entity.pdbx_description
1 polymer ?
#
loop_
_entity_poly.entity_id
_entity_poly.type
_entity_poly.pdbx_seq_one_letter_code
_entity_poly.pdbx_strand_id
1 'polypeptide(L)'
;ERPYKCSKCDKTYRRKDYLLNHQRRHTGERLFQCPLCSKSFSLEVSLILHQKLHTGKGDGPLTCTYCGKDFRDLSKAIRHQRIHTGERPYQCTECGKSFIRRDHLLKH
;
A
#
# COMPACT_ATOMS: atom_id res chain seq x y z
N GLU A 1 1.72 -8.29 -23.47
CA GLU A 1 3.14 -8.53 -23.13
C GLU A 1 3.54 -7.88 -21.81
N ARG A 2 4.69 -8.26 -21.22
CA ARG A 2 5.30 -7.65 -20.02
C ARG A 2 6.58 -6.88 -20.41
N PRO A 3 6.46 -5.71 -21.05
CA PRO A 3 7.61 -5.02 -21.65
C PRO A 3 8.57 -4.39 -20.63
N TYR A 4 8.17 -4.22 -19.37
CA TYR A 4 8.98 -3.53 -18.37
C TYR A 4 9.76 -4.52 -17.49
N LYS A 5 11.03 -4.78 -17.81
CA LYS A 5 11.91 -5.68 -17.05
C LYS A 5 12.63 -4.95 -15.90
N CYS A 6 12.75 -5.60 -14.75
CA CYS A 6 13.58 -5.11 -13.66
C CYS A 6 15.07 -5.30 -13.96
N SER A 7 15.87 -4.27 -13.70
CA SER A 7 17.32 -4.30 -13.88
C SER A 7 18.09 -5.01 -12.75
N LYS A 8 17.43 -5.29 -11.62
CA LYS A 8 18.03 -5.91 -10.42
C LYS A 8 17.60 -7.36 -10.20
N CYS A 9 16.57 -7.84 -10.92
CA CYS A 9 16.14 -9.23 -10.89
C CYS A 9 15.34 -9.58 -12.16
N ASP A 10 15.09 -10.85 -12.44
CA ASP A 10 14.41 -11.27 -13.67
C ASP A 10 12.89 -11.04 -13.72
N LYS A 11 12.34 -10.23 -12.81
CA LYS A 11 10.90 -9.93 -12.83
C LYS A 11 10.55 -8.93 -13.92
N THR A 12 9.55 -9.28 -14.72
CA THR A 12 8.98 -8.44 -15.78
C THR A 12 7.57 -8.00 -15.43
N TYR A 13 7.22 -6.80 -15.85
CA TYR A 13 5.99 -6.10 -15.50
C TYR A 13 5.26 -5.60 -16.75
N ARG A 14 3.93 -5.60 -16.68
CA ARG A 14 3.06 -5.14 -17.76
C ARG A 14 2.94 -3.61 -17.83
N ARG A 15 3.20 -2.91 -16.73
CA ARG A 15 3.14 -1.44 -16.67
C ARG A 15 4.34 -0.87 -15.92
N LYS A 16 4.75 0.35 -16.30
CA LYS A 16 5.94 1.05 -15.78
C LYS A 16 5.82 1.38 -14.29
N ASP A 17 4.63 1.75 -13.82
CA ASP A 17 4.32 2.02 -12.40
C ASP A 17 4.57 0.79 -11.50
N TYR A 18 4.38 -0.42 -12.02
CA TYR A 18 4.67 -1.67 -11.31
C TYR A 18 6.15 -1.99 -11.23
N LEU A 19 6.90 -1.75 -12.32
CA LEU A 19 8.35 -1.83 -12.31
C LEU A 19 8.93 -0.86 -11.27
N LEU A 20 8.42 0.39 -11.23
CA LEU A 20 8.85 1.40 -10.27
C LEU A 20 8.53 1.00 -8.82
N ASN A 21 7.36 0.44 -8.52
CA ASN A 21 7.02 -0.02 -7.17
C ASN A 21 7.84 -1.25 -6.74
N HIS A 22 8.12 -2.13 -7.68
CA HIS A 22 9.00 -3.27 -7.43
C HIS A 22 10.45 -2.84 -7.19
N GLN A 23 10.98 -1.91 -8.00
CA GLN A 23 12.35 -1.40 -7.85
C GLN A 23 12.58 -0.74 -6.48
N ARG A 24 11.56 -0.09 -5.90
CA ARG A 24 11.61 0.46 -4.53
C ARG A 24 11.93 -0.58 -3.47
N ARG A 25 11.61 -1.86 -3.69
CA ARG A 25 11.98 -2.95 -2.77
C ARG A 25 13.45 -3.35 -2.88
N HIS A 26 14.09 -3.10 -4.02
CA HIS A 26 15.52 -3.35 -4.23
C HIS A 26 16.38 -2.20 -3.76
N THR A 27 15.91 -0.96 -3.95
CA THR A 27 16.63 0.25 -3.50
C THR A 27 16.43 0.55 -2.02
N GLY A 28 15.40 -0.03 -1.39
CA GLY A 28 14.98 0.34 -0.04
C GLY A 28 14.34 1.74 0.02
N GLU A 29 14.08 2.37 -1.12
CA GLU A 29 13.47 3.69 -1.22
C GLU A 29 12.06 3.67 -0.65
N ARG A 30 11.97 4.16 0.58
CA ARG A 30 10.73 4.54 1.23
C ARG A 30 10.40 5.98 0.81
N LEU A 31 9.72 6.11 -0.33
CA LEU A 31 9.41 7.41 -0.97
C LEU A 31 8.52 8.33 -0.14
N PHE A 32 7.73 7.77 0.78
CA PHE A 32 6.79 8.54 1.59
C PHE A 32 7.41 8.77 2.96
N GLN A 33 8.25 9.80 3.06
CA GLN A 33 8.89 10.19 4.30
C GLN A 33 7.99 11.10 5.12
N CYS A 34 7.92 10.85 6.44
CA CYS A 34 7.18 11.72 7.31
C CYS A 34 7.91 13.06 7.46
N PRO A 35 7.22 14.20 7.26
CA PRO A 35 7.82 15.51 7.50
C PRO A 35 7.98 15.82 8.99
N LEU A 36 7.26 15.09 9.86
CA LEU A 36 7.26 15.29 11.32
C LEU A 36 8.25 14.37 12.03
N CYS A 37 8.74 13.31 11.37
CA CYS A 37 9.87 12.52 11.88
C CYS A 37 10.59 11.75 10.76
N SER A 38 11.80 11.27 11.00
CA SER A 38 12.61 10.58 9.98
C SER A 38 12.11 9.17 9.59
N LYS A 39 10.85 8.81 9.86
CA LYS A 39 10.27 7.53 9.44
C LYS A 39 9.78 7.61 8.01
N SER A 40 10.21 6.64 7.22
CA SER A 40 9.88 6.56 5.80
C SER A 40 9.03 5.32 5.53
N PHE A 41 8.07 5.43 4.62
CA PHE A 41 7.14 4.37 4.26
C PHE A 41 7.23 4.03 2.77
N SER A 42 7.03 2.75 2.47
CA SER A 42 6.95 2.26 1.09
C SER A 42 5.60 2.57 0.43
N LEU A 43 4.60 2.97 1.22
CA LEU A 43 3.23 3.24 0.80
C LEU A 43 2.75 4.58 1.37
N GLU A 44 2.04 5.34 0.55
CA GLU A 44 1.50 6.66 0.90
C GLU A 44 0.49 6.58 2.04
N VAL A 45 -0.39 5.58 2.02
CA VAL A 45 -1.40 5.34 3.08
C VAL A 45 -0.73 5.07 4.44
N SER A 46 0.41 4.37 4.43
CA SER A 46 1.18 4.12 5.65
C SER A 46 1.79 5.40 6.21
N LEU A 47 2.20 6.33 5.35
CA LEU A 47 2.65 7.67 5.75
C LEU A 47 1.49 8.50 6.32
N ILE A 48 0.35 8.59 5.61
CA ILE A 48 -0.83 9.35 6.06
C ILE A 48 -1.28 8.89 7.44
N LEU A 49 -1.27 7.58 7.69
CA LEU A 49 -1.64 7.03 8.98
C LEU A 49 -0.59 7.30 10.06
N HIS A 50 0.68 7.19 9.71
CA HIS A 50 1.76 7.53 10.61
C HIS A 50 1.72 9.01 11.00
N GLN A 51 1.35 9.91 10.08
CA GLN A 51 1.10 11.31 10.37
C GLN A 51 -0.06 11.51 11.36
N LYS A 52 -1.10 10.67 11.32
CA LYS A 52 -2.17 10.68 12.33
C LYS A 52 -1.71 10.29 13.73
N LEU A 53 -0.59 9.56 13.87
CA LEU A 53 0.01 9.28 15.18
C LEU A 53 0.73 10.51 15.75
N HIS A 54 1.23 11.41 14.90
CA HIS A 54 1.84 12.68 15.34
C HIS A 54 0.81 13.70 15.81
N THR A 55 -0.39 13.68 15.24
CA THR A 55 -1.45 14.65 15.59
C THR A 55 -2.21 14.31 16.87
N GLY A 56 -1.77 13.32 17.65
CA GLY A 56 -2.23 13.11 19.02
C GLY A 56 -3.70 12.71 19.18
N LYS A 57 -4.43 12.37 18.11
CA LYS A 57 -5.76 11.74 18.21
C LYS A 57 -5.61 10.24 18.50
N GLY A 58 -5.07 9.93 19.67
CA GLY A 58 -5.39 8.69 20.38
C GLY A 58 -6.86 8.75 20.81
N ASP A 59 -7.57 7.63 20.72
CA ASP A 59 -8.96 7.43 21.16
C ASP A 59 -10.11 7.97 20.30
N GLY A 60 -9.85 8.54 19.12
CA GLY A 60 -10.91 8.80 18.13
C GLY A 60 -11.27 7.54 17.33
N PRO A 61 -12.55 7.23 17.06
CA PRO A 61 -12.91 6.14 16.16
C PRO A 61 -12.19 6.36 14.82
N LEU A 62 -11.66 5.27 14.27
CA LEU A 62 -10.90 5.32 13.01
C LEU A 62 -11.88 5.46 11.86
N THR A 63 -12.43 6.66 11.70
CA THR A 63 -13.46 6.96 10.73
C THR A 63 -12.86 7.02 9.32
N CYS A 64 -13.49 6.31 8.39
CA CYS A 64 -13.17 6.41 6.98
C CYS A 64 -13.60 7.77 6.45
N THR A 65 -12.67 8.52 5.88
CA THR A 65 -12.94 9.86 5.31
C THR A 65 -13.80 9.83 4.05
N TYR A 66 -13.85 8.70 3.34
CA TYR A 66 -14.64 8.55 2.10
C TYR A 66 -16.12 8.23 2.36
N CYS A 67 -16.43 7.58 3.48
CA CYS A 67 -17.80 7.08 3.73
C CYS A 67 -18.26 7.20 5.18
N GLY A 68 -17.49 7.84 6.06
CA GLY A 68 -17.85 8.04 7.46
C GLY A 68 -17.88 6.77 8.32
N LYS A 69 -17.46 5.61 7.80
CA LYS A 69 -17.50 4.35 8.58
C LYS A 69 -16.45 4.34 9.67
N ASP A 70 -16.87 4.03 10.88
CA ASP A 70 -16.00 3.83 12.01
C ASP A 70 -15.45 2.42 12.10
N PHE A 71 -14.19 2.32 12.53
CA PHE A 71 -13.51 1.06 12.76
C PHE A 71 -12.92 1.06 14.17
N ARG A 72 -13.13 -0.05 14.88
CA ARG A 72 -12.49 -0.31 16.18
C ARG A 72 -11.04 -0.79 16.05
N ASP A 73 -10.61 -1.12 14.83
CA ASP A 73 -9.31 -1.72 14.53
C ASP A 73 -8.66 -0.97 13.37
N LEU A 74 -7.44 -0.51 13.60
CA LEU A 74 -6.60 0.21 12.65
C LEU A 74 -6.37 -0.56 11.35
N SER A 75 -6.04 -1.84 11.45
CA SER A 75 -5.84 -2.72 10.29
C SER A 75 -7.11 -2.89 9.48
N LYS A 76 -8.27 -2.95 10.13
CA LYS A 76 -9.57 -3.02 9.43
C LYS A 76 -9.90 -1.71 8.72
N ALA A 77 -9.64 -0.56 9.36
CA ALA A 77 -9.83 0.75 8.77
C ALA A 77 -8.95 0.95 7.53
N ILE A 78 -7.65 0.61 7.64
CA ILE A 78 -6.69 0.67 6.53
C ILE A 78 -7.15 -0.21 5.37
N ARG A 79 -7.51 -1.47 5.65
CA ARG A 79 -7.97 -2.40 4.62
C ARG A 79 -9.23 -1.88 3.93
N HIS A 80 -10.13 -1.28 4.67
CA HIS A 80 -11.34 -0.69 4.11
C HIS A 80 -11.03 0.49 3.19
N GLN A 81 -10.10 1.38 3.57
CA GLN A 81 -9.74 2.51 2.71
C GLN A 81 -9.20 2.10 1.34
N ARG A 82 -8.54 0.94 1.24
CA ARG A 82 -8.08 0.37 -0.05
C ARG A 82 -9.22 0.09 -1.04
N ILE A 83 -10.45 -0.06 -0.56
CA ILE A 83 -11.63 -0.23 -1.42
C ILE A 83 -11.93 1.06 -2.16
N HIS A 84 -11.79 2.21 -1.49
CA HIS A 84 -12.04 3.53 -2.06
C HIS A 84 -10.91 4.01 -2.95
N THR A 85 -9.65 3.76 -2.54
CA THR A 85 -8.48 4.13 -3.35
C THR A 85 -8.22 3.18 -4.51
N GLY A 86 -8.88 2.01 -4.54
CA GLY A 86 -8.63 0.96 -5.52
C GLY A 86 -7.27 0.26 -5.37
N GLU A 87 -6.56 0.51 -4.26
CA GLU A 87 -5.23 -0.04 -4.04
C GLU A 87 -5.29 -1.56 -3.81
N ARG A 88 -4.64 -2.32 -4.70
CA ARG A 88 -4.59 -3.79 -4.66
C ARG A 88 -3.15 -4.28 -4.57
N PRO A 89 -2.56 -4.27 -3.36
CA PRO A 89 -1.12 -4.52 -3.18
C PRO A 89 -0.71 -5.99 -3.37
N TYR A 90 -1.66 -6.93 -3.37
CA TYR A 90 -1.35 -8.36 -3.52
C TYR A 90 -1.73 -8.82 -4.90
N GLN A 91 -0.76 -9.21 -5.73
CA GLN A 91 -1.01 -9.63 -7.10
C GLN A 91 -0.48 -11.03 -7.34
N CYS A 92 -1.25 -11.83 -8.07
CA CYS A 92 -0.84 -13.15 -8.53
C CYS A 92 0.23 -13.00 -9.63
N THR A 93 1.36 -13.65 -9.44
CA THR A 93 2.49 -13.62 -10.39
C THR A 93 2.18 -14.35 -11.68
N GLU A 94 1.32 -15.37 -11.60
CA GLU A 94 0.95 -16.21 -12.73
C GLU A 94 -0.04 -15.48 -13.64
N CYS A 95 -1.21 -15.11 -13.11
CA CYS A 95 -2.30 -14.54 -13.93
C CYS A 95 -2.35 -13.00 -13.92
N GLY A 96 -1.60 -12.34 -13.05
CA GLY A 96 -1.60 -10.88 -12.94
C GLY A 96 -2.85 -10.27 -12.30
N LYS A 97 -3.75 -11.05 -11.67
CA LYS A 97 -4.89 -10.51 -10.93
C LYS A 97 -4.45 -9.90 -9.60
N SER A 98 -4.97 -8.72 -9.28
CA SER A 98 -4.64 -7.98 -8.05
C SER A 98 -5.79 -8.00 -7.04
N PHE A 99 -5.43 -8.13 -5.77
CA PHE A 99 -6.27 -8.32 -4.61
C PHE A 99 -5.92 -7.30 -3.52
N ILE A 100 -6.95 -6.88 -2.78
CA ILE A 100 -6.81 -5.97 -1.63
C ILE A 100 -6.21 -6.70 -0.41
N ARG A 101 -6.41 -8.01 -0.33
CA ARG A 101 -6.06 -8.88 0.81
C ARG A 101 -5.14 -10.03 0.37
N ARG A 102 -4.17 -10.39 1.22
CA ARG A 102 -3.18 -11.45 0.94
C ARG A 102 -3.81 -12.84 0.89
N ASP A 103 -4.71 -13.13 1.81
CA ASP A 103 -5.42 -14.42 1.86
C ASP A 103 -6.39 -14.60 0.68
N HIS A 104 -6.91 -13.51 0.09
CA HIS A 104 -7.64 -13.59 -1.18
C HIS A 104 -6.72 -14.00 -2.33
N LEU A 105 -5.47 -13.53 -2.32
CA LEU A 105 -4.46 -14.00 -3.26
C LEU A 105 -4.08 -15.46 -3.01
N LEU A 106 -3.94 -15.90 -1.76
CA LEU A 106 -3.56 -17.28 -1.45
C LEU A 106 -4.64 -18.32 -1.79
N LYS A 107 -5.91 -17.91 -1.75
CA LYS A 107 -7.05 -18.75 -2.14
C LYS A 107 -7.36 -18.72 -3.64
N HIS A 108 -6.75 -17.77 -4.36
CA HIS A 108 -6.99 -17.54 -5.77
C HIS A 108 -6.11 -18.44 -6.63
#